data_AF-A0A9D8IDR3-F1
#
_entry.id   AF-A0A9D8IDR3-F1
#
_cell.length_a   1.000
_cell.length_b   1.000
_cell.length_c   1.000
_cell.angle_alpha   90.00
_cell.angle_beta   90.00
_cell.angle_gamma   90.00
#
_symmetry.space_group_name_H-M   'P 1'
#
loop_
_entity.id
_entity.type
_entity.pdbx_description
1 polymer ?
#
loop_
_entity_poly.entity_id
_entity_poly.type
_entity_poly.pdbx_seq_one_letter_code
_entity_poly.pdbx_strand_id
1 'polypeptide(L)'
;MNVSIIGAGGVIGRQIVITLVQERIIPMNARLQLVGHIEGKSKSLLYGLASDLVDAYAEIIPEIDVCLDPEKVYGDIIIFAAGKSSVNEPGKLHDRQALASLNLPVFESYAQILSENRKHGEEIVVIVTNPVELGVEIFSRYFERSHVIGMGAFSDTLRFRREIAAELGCRRQNVQGLVLGEHGMGMVPCWSTVKVYGYMSSKKQEEIAALRNHPCPERQAAVQEAIRLLFEENAREAYKYVSSLRADIRTFVRPVVTYRTGSNTPVATAEIVSRLVETIVDGKQILAAAQVSLKGEFLNIHGVTGAPVILSNQGARIVPVELWPEEAIAVHNAAKRFKEYLAKMES
;
A
#
# COMPACT_ATOMS: atom_id res chain seq x y z
N MET A 1 -16.54 5.11 14.68
CA MET A 1 -15.83 5.31 13.41
C MET A 1 -16.20 4.17 12.48
N ASN A 2 -17.13 4.40 11.57
CA ASN A 2 -17.64 3.41 10.62
C ASN A 2 -16.64 3.17 9.50
N VAL A 3 -16.48 1.91 9.08
CA VAL A 3 -15.51 1.50 8.06
C VAL A 3 -16.23 0.79 6.92
N SER A 4 -16.00 1.21 5.68
CA SER A 4 -16.52 0.53 4.49
C SER A 4 -15.39 -0.06 3.67
N ILE A 5 -15.54 -1.32 3.25
CA ILE A 5 -14.54 -2.04 2.46
C ILE A 5 -15.11 -2.41 1.11
N ILE A 6 -14.68 -1.69 0.08
CA ILE A 6 -15.07 -1.88 -1.31
C ILE A 6 -14.23 -3.00 -1.91
N GLY A 7 -14.89 -4.04 -2.42
CA GLY A 7 -14.24 -5.26 -2.87
C GLY A 7 -14.04 -6.30 -1.75
N ALA A 8 -14.86 -6.25 -0.69
CA ALA A 8 -14.78 -7.16 0.46
C ALA A 8 -14.93 -8.65 0.10
N GLY A 9 -15.57 -8.98 -1.03
CA GLY A 9 -15.69 -10.37 -1.51
C GLY A 9 -14.45 -10.88 -2.25
N GLY A 10 -13.51 -10.01 -2.60
CA GLY A 10 -12.25 -10.37 -3.25
C GLY A 10 -11.20 -10.91 -2.27
N VAL A 11 -10.16 -11.55 -2.79
CA VAL A 11 -9.10 -12.18 -1.96
C VAL A 11 -8.44 -11.18 -0.99
N ILE A 12 -8.14 -9.96 -1.47
CA ILE A 12 -7.54 -8.90 -0.65
C ILE A 12 -8.55 -8.32 0.34
N GLY A 13 -9.72 -7.89 -0.15
CA GLY A 13 -10.76 -7.28 0.69
C GLY A 13 -11.22 -8.21 1.81
N ARG A 14 -11.44 -9.50 1.51
CA ARG A 14 -11.80 -10.51 2.51
C ARG A 14 -10.73 -10.65 3.59
N GLN A 15 -9.45 -10.67 3.22
CA GLN A 15 -8.38 -10.75 4.21
C GLN A 15 -8.29 -9.49 5.07
N ILE A 16 -8.51 -8.30 4.52
CA ILE A 16 -8.59 -7.05 5.29
C ILE A 16 -9.72 -7.13 6.31
N VAL A 17 -10.93 -7.53 5.89
CA VAL A 17 -12.10 -7.70 6.78
C VAL A 17 -11.76 -8.63 7.94
N ILE A 18 -11.25 -9.83 7.64
CA ILE A 18 -10.90 -10.83 8.65
C ILE A 18 -9.86 -10.27 9.64
N THR A 19 -8.83 -9.59 9.14
CA THR A 19 -7.75 -9.05 9.97
C THR A 19 -8.26 -7.94 10.90
N LEU A 20 -9.08 -7.01 10.39
CA LEU A 20 -9.64 -5.92 11.20
C LEU A 20 -10.54 -6.43 12.33
N VAL A 21 -11.32 -7.49 12.08
CA VAL A 21 -12.16 -8.14 13.09
C VAL A 21 -11.30 -8.91 14.10
N GLN A 22 -10.34 -9.72 13.64
CA GLN A 22 -9.45 -10.51 14.49
C GLN A 22 -8.63 -9.66 15.46
N GLU A 23 -8.06 -8.57 14.95
CA GLU A 23 -7.22 -7.64 15.72
C GLU A 23 -8.07 -6.62 16.51
N ARG A 24 -9.40 -6.64 16.38
CA ARG A 24 -10.34 -5.75 17.10
C ARG A 24 -10.04 -4.26 16.86
N ILE A 25 -9.62 -3.93 15.65
CA ILE A 25 -9.24 -2.56 15.27
C ILE A 25 -10.47 -1.65 15.18
N ILE A 26 -11.61 -2.20 14.76
CA ILE A 26 -12.86 -1.45 14.63
C ILE A 26 -13.59 -1.47 15.99
N PRO A 27 -13.99 -0.32 16.54
CA PRO A 27 -14.77 -0.27 17.77
C PRO A 27 -16.09 -1.05 17.65
N MET A 28 -16.50 -1.74 18.71
CA MET A 28 -17.72 -2.57 18.70
C MET A 28 -19.01 -1.78 18.42
N ASN A 29 -19.03 -0.49 18.75
CA ASN A 29 -20.16 0.40 18.49
C ASN A 29 -20.15 1.01 17.08
N ALA A 30 -19.17 0.63 16.24
CA ALA A 30 -19.10 1.05 14.87
C ALA A 30 -19.71 0.02 13.92
N ARG A 31 -19.96 0.44 12.69
CA ARG A 31 -20.36 -0.39 11.58
C ARG A 31 -19.17 -0.77 10.71
N LEU A 32 -19.09 -2.03 10.32
CA LEU A 32 -18.21 -2.54 9.27
C LEU A 32 -19.05 -2.91 8.05
N GLN A 33 -18.99 -2.08 7.02
CA GLN A 33 -19.74 -2.29 5.79
C GLN A 33 -18.91 -3.08 4.77
N LEU A 34 -19.41 -4.26 4.38
CA LEU A 34 -18.81 -5.14 3.37
C LEU A 34 -19.44 -4.84 2.02
N VAL A 35 -18.69 -4.19 1.14
CA VAL A 35 -19.21 -3.70 -0.14
C VAL A 35 -18.75 -4.61 -1.28
N GLY A 36 -19.73 -5.05 -2.09
CA GLY A 36 -19.53 -5.85 -3.30
C GLY A 36 -20.48 -5.44 -4.41
N HIS A 37 -20.76 -6.35 -5.34
CA HIS A 37 -21.66 -6.11 -6.46
C HIS A 37 -22.73 -7.20 -6.53
N ILE A 38 -23.88 -6.86 -7.13
CA ILE A 38 -25.02 -7.78 -7.21
C ILE A 38 -24.75 -9.00 -8.10
N GLU A 39 -23.91 -8.83 -9.12
CA GLU A 39 -23.65 -9.87 -10.12
C GLU A 39 -22.68 -10.96 -9.63
N GLY A 40 -22.79 -12.14 -10.22
CA GLY A 40 -21.86 -13.25 -9.97
C GLY A 40 -21.88 -13.75 -8.52
N LYS A 41 -20.72 -14.20 -8.03
CA LYS A 41 -20.59 -14.82 -6.69
C LYS A 41 -20.42 -13.82 -5.55
N SER A 42 -20.28 -12.52 -5.84
CA SER A 42 -19.91 -11.50 -4.86
C SER A 42 -20.92 -11.42 -3.70
N LYS A 43 -22.22 -11.32 -4.02
CA LYS A 43 -23.30 -11.36 -3.02
C LYS A 43 -23.20 -12.57 -2.09
N SER A 44 -23.17 -13.78 -2.62
CA SER A 44 -23.14 -15.01 -1.81
C SER A 44 -21.88 -15.10 -0.95
N LEU A 45 -20.73 -14.68 -1.47
CA LEU A 45 -19.48 -14.64 -0.72
C LEU A 45 -19.54 -13.66 0.45
N LEU A 46 -20.16 -12.49 0.27
CA LEU A 46 -20.28 -11.49 1.32
C LEU A 46 -21.21 -11.93 2.45
N TYR A 47 -22.39 -12.46 2.13
CA TYR A 47 -23.30 -13.00 3.14
C TYR A 47 -22.69 -14.21 3.88
N GLY A 48 -21.98 -15.07 3.15
CA GLY A 48 -21.24 -16.18 3.77
C GLY A 48 -20.13 -15.70 4.71
N LEU A 49 -19.33 -14.72 4.28
CA LEU A 49 -18.29 -14.12 5.12
C LEU A 49 -18.87 -13.44 6.37
N ALA A 50 -19.96 -12.70 6.22
CA ALA A 50 -20.63 -12.05 7.35
C ALA A 50 -21.11 -13.08 8.38
N SER A 51 -21.76 -14.16 7.93
CA SER A 51 -22.22 -15.25 8.82
C SER A 51 -21.05 -15.92 9.54
N ASP A 52 -19.99 -16.27 8.81
CA ASP A 52 -18.80 -16.93 9.34
C ASP A 52 -18.10 -16.08 10.42
N LEU A 53 -18.01 -14.76 10.19
CA LEU A 53 -17.44 -13.84 11.17
C LEU A 53 -18.32 -13.70 12.42
N VAL A 54 -19.64 -13.66 12.25
CA VAL A 54 -20.57 -13.62 13.40
C VAL A 54 -20.43 -14.90 14.23
N ASP A 55 -20.41 -16.08 13.60
CA ASP A 55 -20.22 -17.35 14.31
C ASP A 55 -18.90 -17.39 15.09
N ALA A 56 -17.83 -16.83 14.53
CA ALA A 56 -16.50 -16.83 15.14
C ALA A 56 -16.30 -15.75 16.22
N TYR A 57 -16.95 -14.59 16.10
CA TYR A 57 -16.64 -13.38 16.89
C TYR A 57 -17.86 -12.67 17.48
N ALA A 58 -19.01 -13.34 17.63
CA ALA A 58 -20.28 -12.76 18.08
C ALA A 58 -20.17 -11.81 19.30
N GLU A 59 -19.26 -12.09 20.24
CA GLU A 59 -19.08 -11.28 21.46
C GLU A 59 -18.33 -9.95 21.23
N ILE A 60 -17.58 -9.84 20.14
CA ILE A 60 -16.62 -8.74 19.93
C ILE A 60 -16.72 -8.06 18.57
N ILE A 61 -17.56 -8.56 17.68
CA ILE A 61 -17.66 -8.09 16.31
C ILE A 61 -18.44 -6.77 16.22
N PRO A 62 -18.00 -5.79 15.40
CA PRO A 62 -18.83 -4.63 15.08
C PRO A 62 -20.09 -5.04 14.31
N GLU A 63 -21.05 -4.12 14.17
CA GLU A 63 -22.23 -4.33 13.32
C GLU A 63 -21.76 -4.55 11.86
N ILE A 64 -22.00 -5.75 11.31
CA ILE A 64 -21.72 -6.04 9.90
C ILE A 64 -22.91 -5.62 9.03
N ASP A 65 -22.62 -4.82 8.01
CA ASP A 65 -23.57 -4.40 6.99
C ASP A 65 -23.11 -4.88 5.61
N VAL A 66 -23.91 -5.70 4.92
CA VAL A 66 -23.60 -6.14 3.55
C VAL A 66 -24.24 -5.20 2.54
N CYS A 67 -23.41 -4.46 1.80
CA CYS A 67 -23.85 -3.49 0.80
C CYS A 67 -23.50 -3.96 -0.62
N LEU A 68 -24.48 -3.96 -1.52
CA LEU A 68 -24.33 -4.33 -2.94
C LEU A 68 -24.57 -3.15 -3.88
N ASP A 69 -24.89 -1.99 -3.31
CA ASP A 69 -25.32 -0.78 -3.99
C ASP A 69 -24.29 0.32 -3.70
N PRO A 70 -23.45 0.72 -4.68
CA PRO A 70 -22.42 1.73 -4.47
C PRO A 70 -22.92 3.05 -3.89
N GLU A 71 -24.18 3.43 -4.16
CA GLU A 71 -24.78 4.66 -3.64
C GLU A 71 -25.05 4.62 -2.14
N LYS A 72 -25.10 3.42 -1.55
CA LYS A 72 -25.33 3.23 -0.11
C LYS A 72 -24.04 3.03 0.67
N VAL A 73 -22.90 3.27 0.04
CA VAL A 73 -21.60 3.19 0.69
C VAL A 73 -21.33 4.47 1.47
N TYR A 74 -21.08 4.33 2.77
CA TYR A 74 -20.72 5.46 3.64
C TYR A 74 -19.86 4.98 4.81
N GLY A 75 -18.93 5.81 5.26
CA GLY A 75 -18.08 5.51 6.40
C GLY A 75 -17.09 6.63 6.67
N ASP A 76 -16.54 6.67 7.88
CA ASP A 76 -15.47 7.61 8.24
C ASP A 76 -14.14 7.18 7.59
N ILE A 77 -13.96 5.86 7.37
CA ILE A 77 -12.85 5.29 6.62
C ILE A 77 -13.40 4.43 5.48
N ILE A 78 -12.98 4.69 4.25
CA ILE A 78 -13.34 3.92 3.06
C ILE A 78 -12.09 3.23 2.53
N ILE A 79 -12.07 1.90 2.56
CA ILE A 79 -10.97 1.08 2.04
C ILE A 79 -11.33 0.60 0.64
N PHE A 80 -10.58 1.07 -0.36
CA PHE A 80 -10.80 0.73 -1.76
C PHE A 80 -9.92 -0.44 -2.19
N ALA A 81 -10.48 -1.65 -2.17
CA ALA A 81 -9.83 -2.90 -2.58
C ALA A 81 -10.56 -3.61 -3.74
N ALA A 82 -11.44 -2.90 -4.46
CA ALA A 82 -12.12 -3.40 -5.65
C ALA A 82 -11.32 -3.10 -6.92
N GLY A 83 -11.33 -4.04 -7.86
CA GLY A 83 -10.66 -3.90 -9.14
C GLY A 83 -10.23 -5.26 -9.70
N LYS A 84 -9.74 -5.24 -10.93
CA LYS A 84 -9.08 -6.40 -11.52
C LYS A 84 -7.69 -6.53 -10.91
N SER A 85 -7.24 -7.78 -10.75
CA SER A 85 -5.88 -8.12 -10.33
C SER A 85 -5.20 -8.89 -11.44
N SER A 86 -3.93 -8.55 -11.69
CA SER A 86 -3.10 -9.16 -12.71
C SER A 86 -2.61 -10.58 -12.33
N VAL A 87 -2.88 -11.05 -11.11
CA VAL A 87 -2.55 -12.42 -10.65
C VAL A 87 -3.46 -13.49 -11.26
N ASN A 88 -4.62 -13.08 -11.81
CA ASN A 88 -5.60 -14.02 -12.33
C ASN A 88 -5.24 -14.62 -13.71
N GLU A 89 -4.09 -14.25 -14.31
CA GLU A 89 -3.61 -14.81 -15.57
C GLU A 89 -2.14 -15.26 -15.46
N PRO A 90 -1.87 -16.53 -15.10
CA PRO A 90 -0.52 -17.08 -15.06
C PRO A 90 0.17 -16.99 -16.43
N GLY A 91 1.37 -16.42 -16.48
CA GLY A 91 2.23 -16.46 -17.67
C GLY A 91 2.19 -15.25 -18.60
N LYS A 92 1.29 -14.27 -18.42
CA LYS A 92 1.40 -12.99 -19.15
C LYS A 92 2.37 -12.05 -18.45
N LEU A 93 3.30 -11.47 -19.25
CA LEU A 93 4.06 -10.30 -18.84
C LEU A 93 3.06 -9.22 -18.44
N HIS A 94 3.07 -8.84 -17.16
CA HIS A 94 2.08 -7.94 -16.60
C HIS A 94 2.30 -6.53 -17.13
N ASP A 95 1.41 -6.14 -18.02
CA ASP A 95 1.33 -4.78 -18.50
C ASP A 95 0.61 -3.92 -17.45
N ARG A 96 1.37 -3.03 -16.80
CA ARG A 96 0.80 -2.03 -15.89
C ARG A 96 -0.21 -1.13 -16.61
N GLN A 97 -0.01 -0.87 -17.91
CA GLN A 97 -0.95 -0.11 -18.76
C GLN A 97 -2.28 -0.82 -18.86
N ALA A 98 -2.28 -2.09 -19.28
CA ALA A 98 -3.51 -2.88 -19.33
C ALA A 98 -4.27 -2.91 -17.98
N LEU A 99 -3.56 -3.09 -16.85
CA LEU A 99 -4.21 -3.09 -15.54
C LEU A 99 -4.81 -1.72 -15.18
N ALA A 100 -4.10 -0.64 -15.49
CA ALA A 100 -4.55 0.71 -15.26
C ALA A 100 -5.81 1.03 -16.09
N SER A 101 -5.82 0.68 -17.38
CA SER A 101 -6.99 0.87 -18.25
C SER A 101 -8.22 0.10 -17.78
N LEU A 102 -8.02 -1.09 -17.19
CA LEU A 102 -9.13 -1.89 -16.63
C LEU A 102 -9.69 -1.28 -15.33
N ASN A 103 -8.83 -0.69 -14.49
CA ASN A 103 -9.24 -0.18 -13.19
C ASN A 103 -9.63 1.31 -13.20
N LEU A 104 -9.21 2.08 -14.21
CA LEU A 104 -9.60 3.49 -14.40
C LEU A 104 -11.12 3.72 -14.30
N PRO A 105 -11.98 3.05 -15.10
CA PRO A 105 -13.43 3.29 -15.04
C PRO A 105 -14.03 2.89 -13.68
N VAL A 106 -13.43 1.91 -13.00
CA VAL A 106 -13.86 1.51 -11.65
C VAL A 106 -13.53 2.59 -10.64
N PHE A 107 -12.33 3.17 -10.69
CA PHE A 107 -11.95 4.28 -9.82
C PHE A 107 -12.83 5.52 -10.07
N GLU A 108 -13.05 5.92 -11.33
CA GLU A 108 -13.86 7.10 -11.66
C GLU A 108 -15.30 6.96 -11.18
N SER A 109 -15.94 5.82 -11.49
CA SER A 109 -17.33 5.54 -11.09
C SER A 109 -17.51 5.61 -9.58
N TYR A 110 -16.66 4.93 -8.81
CA TYR A 110 -16.77 4.96 -7.35
C TYR A 110 -16.36 6.31 -6.76
N ALA A 111 -15.32 6.97 -7.28
CA ALA A 111 -14.92 8.28 -6.78
C ALA A 111 -16.05 9.30 -6.92
N GLN A 112 -16.74 9.30 -8.06
CA GLN A 112 -17.92 10.14 -8.27
C GLN A 112 -19.05 9.78 -7.29
N ILE A 113 -19.51 8.53 -7.26
CA ILE A 113 -20.64 8.09 -6.43
C ILE A 113 -20.37 8.37 -4.94
N LEU A 114 -19.18 8.04 -4.45
CA LEU A 114 -18.83 8.24 -3.04
C LEU A 114 -18.74 9.73 -2.68
N SER A 115 -18.34 10.57 -3.63
CA SER A 115 -18.25 12.02 -3.40
C SER A 115 -19.63 12.70 -3.26
N GLU A 116 -20.67 12.10 -3.86
CA GLU A 116 -22.07 12.54 -3.76
C GLU A 116 -22.72 12.09 -2.45
N ASN A 117 -22.27 10.96 -1.89
CA ASN A 117 -22.82 10.35 -0.67
C ASN A 117 -22.11 10.76 0.63
N ARG A 118 -21.24 11.77 0.59
CA ARG A 118 -20.50 12.26 1.76
C ARG A 118 -21.44 12.80 2.83
N LYS A 119 -21.20 12.42 4.08
CA LYS A 119 -21.97 12.90 5.22
C LYS A 119 -21.34 14.14 5.85
N HIS A 120 -20.01 14.15 5.95
CA HIS A 120 -19.29 15.16 6.71
C HIS A 120 -18.14 15.80 5.93
N GLY A 121 -17.68 15.17 4.83
CA GLY A 121 -16.57 15.68 4.02
C GLY A 121 -15.18 15.38 4.60
N GLU A 122 -15.13 14.64 5.71
CA GLU A 122 -13.92 14.25 6.44
C GLU A 122 -13.59 12.75 6.25
N GLU A 123 -14.23 12.08 5.29
CA GLU A 123 -14.04 10.66 5.04
C GLU A 123 -12.63 10.36 4.52
N ILE A 124 -11.87 9.50 5.20
CA ILE A 124 -10.54 9.07 4.76
C ILE A 124 -10.65 7.89 3.79
N VAL A 125 -10.15 8.05 2.57
CA VAL A 125 -10.10 7.00 1.56
C VAL A 125 -8.72 6.36 1.52
N VAL A 126 -8.66 5.06 1.82
CA VAL A 126 -7.45 4.24 1.74
C VAL A 126 -7.45 3.45 0.43
N ILE A 127 -6.57 3.80 -0.50
CA ILE A 127 -6.44 3.13 -1.81
C ILE A 127 -5.50 1.92 -1.68
N VAL A 128 -6.05 0.74 -1.96
CA VAL A 128 -5.35 -0.56 -1.95
C VAL A 128 -5.19 -1.12 -3.36
N THR A 129 -6.20 -0.95 -4.22
CA THR A 129 -6.19 -1.44 -5.60
C THR A 129 -5.04 -0.83 -6.41
N ASN A 130 -4.36 -1.67 -7.18
CA ASN A 130 -3.30 -1.24 -8.10
C ASN A 130 -3.86 -0.80 -9.47
N PRO A 131 -3.22 0.16 -10.16
CA PRO A 131 -2.11 0.98 -9.67
C PRO A 131 -2.57 1.96 -8.57
N VAL A 132 -1.88 1.97 -7.43
CA VAL A 132 -2.29 2.77 -6.26
C VAL A 132 -2.24 4.26 -6.59
N GLU A 133 -1.23 4.68 -7.34
CA GLU A 133 -1.06 6.08 -7.76
C GLU A 133 -2.24 6.56 -8.63
N LEU A 134 -2.77 5.69 -9.49
CA LEU A 134 -3.95 5.99 -10.31
C LEU A 134 -5.18 6.20 -9.43
N GLY A 135 -5.42 5.29 -8.49
CA GLY A 135 -6.55 5.42 -7.56
C GLY A 135 -6.45 6.71 -6.72
N VAL A 136 -5.25 7.04 -6.22
CA VAL A 136 -5.03 8.29 -5.47
C VAL A 136 -5.26 9.52 -6.34
N GLU A 137 -4.78 9.51 -7.58
CA GLU A 137 -4.99 10.61 -8.54
C GLU A 137 -6.47 10.85 -8.80
N ILE A 138 -7.22 9.80 -9.15
CA ILE A 138 -8.65 9.91 -9.45
C ILE A 138 -9.44 10.35 -8.22
N PHE A 139 -9.26 9.70 -7.07
CA PHE A 139 -9.99 10.07 -5.85
C PHE A 139 -9.65 11.48 -5.36
N SER A 140 -8.41 11.95 -5.57
CA SER A 140 -8.00 13.32 -5.23
C SER A 140 -8.69 14.42 -6.05
N ARG A 141 -9.37 14.07 -7.15
CA ARG A 141 -10.20 15.00 -7.94
C ARG A 141 -11.56 15.26 -7.27
N TYR A 142 -12.02 14.33 -6.44
CA TYR A 142 -13.35 14.35 -5.81
C TYR A 142 -13.32 14.57 -4.30
N PHE A 143 -12.23 14.17 -3.64
CA PHE A 143 -12.00 14.24 -2.19
C PHE A 143 -10.89 15.23 -1.84
N GLU A 144 -10.84 15.66 -0.58
CA GLU A 144 -9.69 16.43 -0.09
C GLU A 144 -8.42 15.57 -0.19
N ARG A 145 -7.36 16.10 -0.80
CA ARG A 145 -6.11 15.36 -1.05
C ARG A 145 -5.47 14.78 0.21
N SER A 146 -5.58 15.46 1.33
CA SER A 146 -5.10 15.01 2.64
C SER A 146 -5.86 13.77 3.13
N HIS A 147 -7.11 13.59 2.70
CA HIS A 147 -7.97 12.46 3.06
C HIS A 147 -7.86 11.27 2.09
N VAL A 148 -7.09 11.38 0.99
CA VAL A 148 -6.87 10.28 0.04
C VAL A 148 -5.46 9.72 0.20
N ILE A 149 -5.36 8.46 0.62
CA ILE A 149 -4.11 7.84 1.08
C ILE A 149 -3.91 6.51 0.38
N GLY A 150 -2.86 6.40 -0.43
CA GLY A 150 -2.47 5.11 -1.00
C GLY A 150 -1.47 4.36 -0.11
N MET A 151 -1.69 3.05 0.05
CA MET A 151 -0.90 2.23 0.98
C MET A 151 0.49 1.80 0.47
N GLY A 152 0.82 2.04 -0.80
CA GLY A 152 2.01 1.49 -1.47
C GLY A 152 3.34 1.86 -0.80
N ALA A 153 3.62 3.14 -0.61
CA ALA A 153 4.84 3.65 0.02
C ALA A 153 4.91 3.26 1.50
N PHE A 154 3.76 3.13 2.17
CA PHE A 154 3.70 2.61 3.53
C PHE A 154 4.16 1.15 3.57
N SER A 155 3.58 0.31 2.70
CA SER A 155 3.98 -1.09 2.50
C SER A 155 5.48 -1.22 2.22
N ASP A 156 5.98 -0.46 1.24
CA ASP A 156 7.38 -0.53 0.82
C ASP A 156 8.32 -0.06 1.94
N THR A 157 7.91 0.95 2.71
CA THR A 157 8.62 1.39 3.92
C THR A 157 8.69 0.29 4.98
N LEU A 158 7.59 -0.43 5.25
CA LEU A 158 7.63 -1.54 6.22
C LEU A 158 8.51 -2.69 5.74
N ARG A 159 8.53 -2.97 4.43
CA ARG A 159 9.42 -3.97 3.82
C ARG A 159 10.89 -3.56 3.95
N PHE A 160 11.22 -2.31 3.65
CA PHE A 160 12.59 -1.80 3.76
C PHE A 160 13.13 -1.89 5.18
N ARG A 161 12.31 -1.45 6.16
CA ARG A 161 12.64 -1.57 7.57
C ARG A 161 12.85 -3.03 8.00
N ARG A 162 12.07 -3.97 7.45
CA ARG A 162 12.27 -5.41 7.71
C ARG A 162 13.61 -5.90 7.17
N GLU A 163 13.94 -5.57 5.94
CA GLU A 163 15.18 -6.04 5.30
C GLU A 163 16.43 -5.50 6.00
N ILE A 164 16.43 -4.21 6.39
CA ILE A 164 17.49 -3.65 7.22
C ILE A 164 17.58 -4.38 8.57
N ALA A 165 16.43 -4.61 9.22
CA ALA A 165 16.41 -5.26 10.52
C ALA A 165 16.94 -6.70 10.46
N ALA A 166 16.63 -7.43 9.41
CA ALA A 166 17.16 -8.76 9.17
C ALA A 166 18.69 -8.75 8.99
N GLU A 167 19.22 -7.75 8.28
CA GLU A 167 20.67 -7.59 8.06
C GLU A 167 21.43 -7.25 9.35
N LEU A 168 20.83 -6.42 10.21
CA LEU A 168 21.45 -5.98 11.47
C LEU A 168 21.19 -6.93 12.66
N GLY A 169 20.43 -8.01 12.44
CA GLY A 169 20.01 -8.94 13.49
C GLY A 169 19.17 -8.25 14.58
N CYS A 170 18.21 -7.42 14.17
CA CYS A 170 17.38 -6.64 15.07
C CYS A 170 15.88 -6.75 14.80
N ARG A 171 15.08 -6.16 15.69
CA ARG A 171 13.63 -6.03 15.50
C ARG A 171 13.32 -4.87 14.56
N ARG A 172 12.36 -5.05 13.64
CA ARG A 172 11.90 -4.02 12.68
C ARG A 172 11.47 -2.72 13.36
N GLN A 173 10.92 -2.81 14.58
CA GLN A 173 10.49 -1.65 15.37
C GLN A 173 11.67 -0.73 15.73
N ASN A 174 12.89 -1.26 15.81
CA ASN A 174 14.10 -0.50 16.12
C ASN A 174 14.67 0.22 14.90
N VAL A 175 14.17 -0.04 13.71
CA VAL A 175 14.61 0.61 12.47
C VAL A 175 13.58 1.64 12.06
N GLN A 176 14.01 2.89 11.85
CA GLN A 176 13.30 3.91 11.08
C GLN A 176 13.96 4.05 9.71
N GLY A 177 13.17 4.52 8.75
CA GLY A 177 13.56 4.71 7.35
C GLY A 177 12.30 4.83 6.52
N LEU A 178 12.39 5.50 5.37
CA LEU A 178 11.29 5.73 4.45
C LEU A 178 11.64 5.18 3.06
N VAL A 179 10.60 4.69 2.38
CA VAL A 179 10.62 4.46 0.94
C VAL A 179 9.61 5.41 0.31
N LEU A 180 10.09 6.25 -0.60
CA LEU A 180 9.32 7.28 -1.29
C LEU A 180 9.18 6.93 -2.78
N GLY A 181 8.55 7.81 -3.57
CA GLY A 181 8.39 7.59 -5.02
C GLY A 181 7.21 6.67 -5.36
N GLU A 182 7.26 6.05 -6.53
CA GLU A 182 6.16 5.23 -7.05
C GLU A 182 6.19 3.82 -6.44
N HIS A 183 5.03 3.26 -6.08
CA HIS A 183 4.94 1.88 -5.64
C HIS A 183 5.46 0.93 -6.73
N GLY A 184 6.30 -0.04 -6.35
CA GLY A 184 6.91 -0.99 -7.29
C GLY A 184 8.24 -0.50 -7.87
N MET A 185 8.41 -0.51 -9.20
CA MET A 185 9.74 -0.29 -9.81
C MET A 185 10.28 1.14 -9.63
N GLY A 186 9.40 2.12 -9.43
CA GLY A 186 9.79 3.51 -9.20
C GLY A 186 10.00 3.87 -7.71
N MET A 187 10.05 2.89 -6.80
CA MET A 187 10.22 3.18 -5.38
C MET A 187 11.66 3.62 -5.07
N VAL A 188 11.83 4.44 -4.03
CA VAL A 188 13.11 5.05 -3.65
C VAL A 188 13.34 4.83 -2.16
N PRO A 189 14.09 3.80 -1.76
CA PRO A 189 14.57 3.63 -0.40
C PRO A 189 15.53 4.77 -0.03
N CYS A 190 15.13 5.57 0.95
CA CYS A 190 15.86 6.75 1.37
C CYS A 190 16.78 6.40 2.54
N TRP A 191 18.02 6.02 2.25
CA TRP A 191 19.08 5.75 3.23
C TRP A 191 19.42 6.96 4.10
N SER A 192 19.25 8.18 3.57
CA SER A 192 19.33 9.42 4.35
C SER A 192 18.45 9.42 5.60
N THR A 193 17.27 8.79 5.51
CA THR A 193 16.25 8.74 6.57
C THR A 193 16.44 7.59 7.56
N VAL A 194 17.38 6.68 7.30
CA VAL A 194 17.56 5.47 8.10
C VAL A 194 18.18 5.80 9.47
N LYS A 195 17.48 5.42 10.53
CA LYS A 195 17.95 5.50 11.92
C LYS A 195 17.69 4.17 12.61
N VAL A 196 18.67 3.67 13.36
CA VAL A 196 18.54 2.40 14.09
C VAL A 196 18.73 2.68 15.57
N TYR A 197 17.71 2.35 16.36
CA TYR A 197 17.66 2.60 17.80
C TYR A 197 18.07 1.35 18.58
N GLY A 198 18.59 1.56 19.79
CA GLY A 198 18.92 0.48 20.72
C GLY A 198 20.19 -0.31 20.39
N TYR A 199 21.01 0.13 19.43
CA TYR A 199 22.29 -0.50 19.07
C TYR A 199 23.43 0.51 19.17
N MET A 200 24.23 0.40 20.24
CA MET A 200 25.26 1.40 20.61
C MET A 200 26.70 0.86 20.50
N SER A 201 26.92 -0.35 19.99
CA SER A 201 28.30 -0.82 19.77
C SER A 201 28.90 -0.14 18.53
N SER A 202 30.17 0.26 18.62
CA SER A 202 30.92 0.86 17.51
C SER A 202 30.83 0.03 16.23
N LYS A 203 30.99 -1.29 16.35
CA LYS A 203 30.84 -2.24 15.23
C LYS A 203 29.50 -2.11 14.50
N LYS A 204 28.38 -1.99 15.22
CA LYS A 204 27.05 -1.85 14.58
C LYS A 204 26.84 -0.48 13.96
N GLN A 205 27.45 0.56 14.53
CA GLN A 205 27.44 1.89 13.93
C GLN A 205 28.22 1.91 12.61
N GLU A 206 29.35 1.21 12.54
CA GLU A 206 30.11 0.99 11.30
C GLU A 206 29.31 0.18 10.27
N GLU A 207 28.63 -0.89 10.68
CA GLU A 207 27.73 -1.67 9.81
C GLU A 207 26.62 -0.78 9.21
N ILE A 208 25.98 0.06 10.04
CA ILE A 208 24.94 1.01 9.56
C ILE A 208 25.54 2.04 8.60
N ALA A 209 26.71 2.58 8.89
CA ALA A 209 27.39 3.54 8.02
C ALA A 209 27.76 2.92 6.66
N ALA A 210 28.26 1.68 6.68
CA ALA A 210 28.57 0.93 5.47
C ALA A 210 27.33 0.68 4.60
N LEU A 211 26.18 0.35 5.21
CA LEU A 211 24.91 0.21 4.48
C LEU A 211 24.48 1.50 3.79
N ARG A 212 24.76 2.65 4.41
CA ARG A 212 24.40 3.98 3.86
C ARG A 212 25.29 4.38 2.67
N ASN A 213 26.58 4.06 2.67
CA ASN A 213 27.57 4.61 1.72
C ASN A 213 27.53 4.08 0.27
N HIS A 214 26.60 3.18 -0.08
CA HIS A 214 26.59 2.53 -1.40
C HIS A 214 25.21 2.55 -2.05
N PRO A 215 24.72 3.66 -2.65
CA PRO A 215 23.50 3.60 -3.46
C PRO A 215 23.69 2.60 -4.62
N CYS A 216 22.79 1.63 -4.78
CA CYS A 216 22.96 0.55 -5.76
C CYS A 216 22.37 0.94 -7.13
N PRO A 217 23.17 0.93 -8.22
CA PRO A 217 22.71 1.23 -9.58
C PRO A 217 22.03 0.04 -10.30
N GLU A 218 22.05 -1.19 -9.78
CA GLU A 218 21.73 -2.41 -10.56
C GLU A 218 20.42 -3.12 -10.17
N ARG A 219 19.38 -2.36 -9.82
CA ARG A 219 18.07 -2.94 -9.44
C ARG A 219 17.47 -3.82 -10.54
N GLN A 220 17.59 -3.38 -11.80
CA GLN A 220 16.99 -4.07 -12.94
C GLN A 220 17.64 -5.43 -13.20
N ALA A 221 18.98 -5.51 -13.12
CA ALA A 221 19.73 -6.74 -13.31
C ALA A 221 19.38 -7.76 -12.21
N ALA A 222 19.27 -7.31 -10.95
CA ALA A 222 18.87 -8.18 -9.85
C ALA A 222 17.44 -8.72 -10.01
N VAL A 223 16.50 -7.91 -10.52
CA VAL A 223 15.16 -8.39 -10.84
C VAL A 223 15.20 -9.43 -11.96
N GLN A 224 15.96 -9.18 -13.02
CA GLN A 224 16.08 -10.10 -14.16
C GLN A 224 16.67 -11.45 -13.73
N GLU A 225 17.72 -11.44 -12.91
CA GLU A 225 18.35 -12.66 -12.42
C GLU A 225 17.44 -13.44 -11.48
N ALA A 226 16.74 -12.77 -10.56
CA ALA A 226 15.79 -13.43 -9.68
C ALA A 226 14.61 -14.07 -10.46
N ILE A 227 14.16 -13.40 -11.53
CA ILE A 227 13.15 -13.94 -12.44
C ILE A 227 13.70 -15.14 -13.23
N ARG A 228 14.93 -15.04 -13.74
CA ARG A 228 15.62 -16.14 -14.43
C ARG A 228 15.66 -17.38 -13.54
N LEU A 229 16.16 -17.25 -12.31
CA LEU A 229 16.23 -18.34 -11.34
C LEU A 229 14.86 -18.92 -10.99
N LEU A 230 13.82 -18.09 -10.92
CA LEU A 230 12.46 -18.56 -10.65
C LEU A 230 11.92 -19.45 -11.76
N PHE A 231 12.20 -19.12 -13.02
CA PHE A 231 11.68 -19.86 -14.19
C PHE A 231 12.57 -21.01 -14.65
N GLU A 232 13.90 -20.85 -14.59
CA GLU A 232 14.86 -21.86 -15.05
C GLU A 232 15.17 -22.90 -13.97
N GLU A 233 15.11 -22.52 -12.69
CA GLU A 233 15.37 -23.43 -11.57
C GLU A 233 14.09 -23.66 -10.76
N ASN A 234 13.88 -22.88 -9.70
CA ASN A 234 12.71 -22.98 -8.85
C ASN A 234 12.61 -21.76 -7.90
N ALA A 235 11.46 -21.64 -7.22
CA ALA A 235 11.21 -20.56 -6.28
C ALA A 235 12.23 -20.51 -5.12
N ARG A 236 12.75 -21.66 -4.66
CA ARG A 236 13.69 -21.70 -3.53
C ARG A 236 15.03 -21.04 -3.90
N GLU A 237 15.59 -21.34 -5.07
CA GLU A 237 16.84 -20.74 -5.51
C GLU A 237 16.68 -19.26 -5.83
N ALA A 238 15.54 -18.86 -6.41
CA ALA A 238 15.19 -17.43 -6.56
C ALA A 238 15.18 -16.70 -5.20
N TYR A 239 14.54 -17.26 -4.17
CA TYR A 239 14.51 -16.64 -2.83
C TYR A 239 15.86 -16.66 -2.12
N LYS A 240 16.71 -17.64 -2.41
CA LYS A 240 18.09 -17.71 -1.89
C LYS A 240 18.96 -16.62 -2.50
N TYR A 241 18.89 -16.43 -3.82
CA TYR A 241 19.53 -15.30 -4.49
C TYR A 241 19.02 -13.96 -3.95
N VAL A 242 17.69 -13.80 -3.84
CA VAL A 242 17.14 -12.57 -3.23
C VAL A 242 17.71 -12.37 -1.83
N SER A 243 17.84 -13.41 -1.02
CA SER A 243 18.34 -13.27 0.35
C SER A 243 19.83 -12.89 0.43
N SER A 244 20.62 -13.12 -0.62
CA SER A 244 22.01 -12.66 -0.73
C SER A 244 22.16 -11.22 -1.25
N LEU A 245 21.08 -10.59 -1.70
CA LEU A 245 21.08 -9.19 -2.11
C LEU A 245 21.06 -8.25 -0.90
N ARG A 246 21.48 -7.00 -1.11
CA ARG A 246 21.43 -5.94 -0.10
C ARG A 246 19.99 -5.59 0.31
N ALA A 247 19.76 -5.11 1.53
CA ALA A 247 18.43 -4.79 2.05
C ALA A 247 17.54 -3.93 1.14
N ASP A 248 18.08 -2.86 0.55
CA ASP A 248 17.30 -2.02 -0.37
C ASP A 248 16.89 -2.81 -1.62
N ILE A 249 17.81 -3.56 -2.26
CA ILE A 249 17.51 -4.38 -3.44
C ILE A 249 16.47 -5.45 -3.10
N ARG A 250 16.61 -6.12 -1.95
CA ARG A 250 15.63 -7.11 -1.45
C ARG A 250 14.23 -6.53 -1.33
N THR A 251 14.12 -5.26 -0.94
CA THR A 251 12.85 -4.54 -0.83
C THR A 251 12.11 -4.49 -2.18
N PHE A 252 12.83 -4.38 -3.30
CA PHE A 252 12.27 -4.42 -4.65
C PHE A 252 12.03 -5.84 -5.15
N VAL A 253 13.06 -6.69 -5.07
CA VAL A 253 13.09 -7.95 -5.80
C VAL A 253 12.19 -8.98 -5.14
N ARG A 254 12.14 -9.01 -3.81
CA ARG A 254 11.34 -10.02 -3.09
C ARG A 254 9.85 -9.93 -3.44
N PRO A 255 9.18 -8.75 -3.39
CA PRO A 255 7.79 -8.64 -3.82
C PRO A 255 7.56 -9.06 -5.28
N VAL A 256 8.49 -8.74 -6.18
CA VAL A 256 8.40 -9.16 -7.59
C VAL A 256 8.45 -10.67 -7.72
N VAL A 257 9.41 -11.33 -7.06
CA VAL A 257 9.51 -12.81 -7.05
C VAL A 257 8.25 -13.42 -6.47
N THR A 258 7.78 -12.95 -5.30
CA THR A 258 6.54 -13.45 -4.67
C THR A 258 5.35 -13.35 -5.61
N TYR A 259 5.18 -12.20 -6.25
CA TYR A 259 4.10 -11.98 -7.20
C TYR A 259 4.22 -12.89 -8.43
N ARG A 260 5.44 -13.11 -8.94
CA ARG A 260 5.71 -14.02 -10.08
C ARG A 260 5.51 -15.50 -9.76
N THR A 261 5.43 -15.89 -8.49
CA THR A 261 5.02 -17.26 -8.11
C THR A 261 3.52 -17.53 -8.31
N GLY A 262 2.73 -16.53 -8.70
CA GLY A 262 1.27 -16.62 -8.78
C GLY A 262 0.56 -16.38 -7.44
N SER A 263 1.32 -16.03 -6.39
CA SER A 263 0.75 -15.69 -5.10
C SER A 263 0.16 -14.28 -5.12
N ASN A 264 -1.13 -14.16 -4.80
CA ASN A 264 -1.65 -12.92 -4.23
C ASN A 264 -0.92 -12.64 -2.90
N THR A 265 -0.83 -11.39 -2.46
CA THR A 265 -0.19 -11.01 -1.19
C THR A 265 -1.21 -10.58 -0.11
N PRO A 266 -2.32 -11.33 0.12
CA PRO A 266 -3.42 -10.87 0.95
C PRO A 266 -3.02 -10.60 2.39
N VAL A 267 -2.21 -11.47 3.00
CA VAL A 267 -1.79 -11.34 4.40
C VAL A 267 -0.97 -10.07 4.61
N ALA A 268 0.04 -9.84 3.76
CA ALA A 268 0.88 -8.66 3.87
C ALA A 268 0.07 -7.38 3.63
N THR A 269 -0.77 -7.36 2.60
CA THR A 269 -1.62 -6.21 2.28
C THR A 269 -2.62 -5.91 3.39
N ALA A 270 -3.28 -6.93 3.95
CA ALA A 270 -4.23 -6.75 5.03
C ALA A 270 -3.58 -6.22 6.31
N GLU A 271 -2.40 -6.71 6.67
CA GLU A 271 -1.64 -6.19 7.81
C GLU A 271 -1.25 -4.72 7.61
N ILE A 272 -0.79 -4.35 6.41
CA ILE A 272 -0.41 -2.97 6.07
C ILE A 272 -1.62 -2.04 6.19
N VAL A 273 -2.75 -2.42 5.61
CA VAL A 273 -4.00 -1.64 5.66
C VAL A 273 -4.52 -1.57 7.10
N SER A 274 -4.51 -2.67 7.84
CA SER A 274 -4.96 -2.73 9.22
C SER A 274 -4.17 -1.78 10.12
N ARG A 275 -2.84 -1.69 9.96
CA ARG A 275 -2.01 -0.71 10.70
C ARG A 275 -2.32 0.74 10.34
N LEU A 276 -2.67 1.04 9.09
CA LEU A 276 -3.13 2.38 8.68
C LEU A 276 -4.46 2.71 9.36
N VAL A 277 -5.41 1.78 9.29
CA VAL A 277 -6.74 1.93 9.91
C VAL A 277 -6.63 2.07 11.42
N GLU A 278 -5.84 1.24 12.10
CA GLU A 278 -5.57 1.32 13.54
C GLU A 278 -5.00 2.70 13.93
N THR A 279 -4.06 3.22 13.14
CA THR A 279 -3.50 4.56 13.40
C THR A 279 -4.57 5.64 13.33
N ILE A 280 -5.47 5.56 12.34
CA ILE A 280 -6.58 6.49 12.15
C ILE A 280 -7.61 6.34 13.28
N VAL A 281 -8.03 5.11 13.61
CA VAL A 281 -9.02 4.85 14.64
C VAL A 281 -8.54 5.29 16.03
N ASP A 282 -7.28 5.02 16.36
CA ASP A 282 -6.70 5.39 17.66
C ASP A 282 -6.38 6.89 17.78
N GLY A 283 -6.49 7.66 16.69
CA GLY A 283 -6.08 9.07 16.66
C GLY A 283 -4.57 9.26 16.86
N LYS A 284 -3.76 8.23 16.65
CA LYS A 284 -2.30 8.29 16.76
C LYS A 284 -1.74 9.14 15.62
N GLN A 285 -0.65 9.86 15.90
CA GLN A 285 0.14 10.50 14.86
C GLN A 285 1.44 9.72 14.64
N ILE A 286 1.67 9.30 13.40
CA ILE A 286 2.91 8.60 13.03
C ILE A 286 3.57 9.28 11.84
N LEU A 287 4.91 9.34 11.85
CA LEU A 287 5.68 9.62 10.65
C LEU A 287 5.70 8.37 9.78
N ALA A 288 5.22 8.52 8.54
CA ALA A 288 5.05 7.47 7.57
C ALA A 288 5.43 7.95 6.16
N ALA A 289 5.42 7.02 5.20
CA ALA A 289 5.34 7.34 3.79
C ALA A 289 4.00 6.83 3.25
N ALA A 290 3.34 7.59 2.39
CA ALA A 290 2.10 7.19 1.73
C ALA A 290 2.05 7.79 0.31
N GLN A 291 1.32 7.16 -0.60
CA GLN A 291 0.97 7.81 -1.88
C GLN A 291 -0.05 8.90 -1.59
N VAL A 292 0.30 10.14 -1.97
CA VAL A 292 -0.54 11.32 -1.80
C VAL A 292 -0.44 12.19 -3.05
N SER A 293 -1.48 13.00 -3.31
CA SER A 293 -1.47 14.00 -4.38
C SER A 293 -0.83 15.30 -3.89
N LEU A 294 0.24 15.75 -4.56
CA LEU A 294 1.01 16.95 -4.24
C LEU A 294 0.70 18.12 -5.19
N LYS A 295 0.77 19.34 -4.66
CA LYS A 295 0.73 20.64 -5.34
C LYS A 295 1.99 21.46 -5.05
N GLY A 296 3.15 20.80 -4.94
CA GLY A 296 4.45 21.42 -4.71
C GLY A 296 4.94 21.39 -3.25
N GLU A 297 4.16 20.83 -2.31
CA GLU A 297 4.52 20.83 -0.88
C GLU A 297 5.78 20.02 -0.56
N PHE A 298 6.15 19.07 -1.42
CA PHE A 298 7.34 18.24 -1.26
C PHE A 298 8.12 18.14 -2.57
N LEU A 299 9.41 18.52 -2.54
CA LEU A 299 10.32 18.52 -3.70
C LEU A 299 9.79 19.27 -4.94
N ASN A 300 8.88 20.23 -4.74
CA ASN A 300 8.15 20.94 -5.79
C ASN A 300 7.44 20.01 -6.81
N ILE A 301 6.99 18.85 -6.34
CA ILE A 301 6.29 17.86 -7.17
C ILE A 301 4.81 18.24 -7.28
N HIS A 302 4.28 18.22 -8.51
CA HIS A 302 2.86 18.38 -8.82
C HIS A 302 2.30 17.09 -9.42
N GLY A 303 1.52 16.34 -8.65
CA GLY A 303 0.99 15.02 -8.99
C GLY A 303 1.12 14.02 -7.85
N VAL A 304 0.81 12.76 -8.11
CA VAL A 304 0.87 11.69 -7.10
C VAL A 304 2.26 11.07 -6.99
N THR A 305 2.73 10.90 -5.75
CA THR A 305 3.96 10.16 -5.43
C THR A 305 3.91 9.67 -3.98
N GLY A 306 4.74 8.68 -3.65
CA GLY A 306 5.04 8.35 -2.26
C GLY A 306 5.82 9.48 -1.59
N ALA A 307 5.24 10.10 -0.58
CA ALA A 307 5.81 11.24 0.14
C ALA A 307 5.81 11.00 1.65
N PRO A 308 6.72 11.67 2.40
CA PRO A 308 6.70 11.69 3.86
C PRO A 308 5.46 12.41 4.39
N VAL A 309 4.73 11.74 5.28
CA VAL A 309 3.50 12.27 5.87
C VAL A 309 3.46 12.01 7.37
N ILE A 310 2.81 12.91 8.11
CA ILE A 310 2.23 12.60 9.40
C ILE A 310 0.82 12.08 9.13
N LEU A 311 0.62 10.78 9.39
CA LEU A 311 -0.67 10.12 9.27
C LEU A 311 -1.42 10.22 10.60
N SER A 312 -2.72 10.56 10.55
CA SER A 312 -3.60 10.68 11.70
C SER A 312 -5.07 10.46 11.32
N ASN A 313 -5.98 10.65 12.27
CA ASN A 313 -7.42 10.68 12.02
C ASN A 313 -7.92 11.91 11.25
N GLN A 314 -7.04 12.88 10.95
CA GLN A 314 -7.30 14.04 10.08
C GLN A 314 -6.71 13.85 8.68
N GLY A 315 -6.36 12.61 8.31
CA GLY A 315 -5.69 12.29 7.06
C GLY A 315 -4.16 12.41 7.12
N ALA A 316 -3.57 12.67 5.96
CA ALA A 316 -2.14 12.70 5.70
C ALA A 316 -1.63 14.14 5.51
N ARG A 317 -0.84 14.62 6.47
CA ARG A 317 -0.17 15.92 6.39
C ARG A 317 1.26 15.74 5.89
N ILE A 318 1.57 16.32 4.74
CA ILE A 318 2.91 16.28 4.14
C ILE A 318 3.91 16.98 5.06
N VAL A 319 5.09 16.38 5.24
CA VAL A 319 6.16 16.94 6.07
C VAL A 319 7.52 16.88 5.37
N PRO A 320 8.40 17.87 5.55
CA PRO A 320 9.73 17.80 4.98
C PRO A 320 10.55 16.71 5.68
N VAL A 321 11.43 16.07 4.91
CA VAL A 321 12.49 15.19 5.41
C VAL A 321 13.78 15.53 4.67
N GLU A 322 14.91 15.41 5.36
CA GLU A 322 16.22 15.56 4.73
C GLU A 322 16.52 14.33 3.88
N LEU A 323 16.73 14.56 2.58
CA LEU A 323 17.12 13.55 1.62
C LEU A 323 18.51 13.86 1.07
N TRP A 324 19.21 12.82 0.63
CA TRP A 324 20.39 13.04 -0.21
C TRP A 324 19.97 13.53 -1.60
N PRO A 325 20.80 14.33 -2.29
CA PRO A 325 20.45 14.90 -3.58
C PRO A 325 19.99 13.85 -4.61
N GLU A 326 20.66 12.70 -4.66
CA GLU A 326 20.33 11.59 -5.57
C GLU A 326 18.98 10.94 -5.26
N GLU A 327 18.60 10.86 -3.98
CA GLU A 327 17.29 10.34 -3.56
C GLU A 327 16.19 11.33 -3.93
N ALA A 328 16.41 12.62 -3.69
CA ALA A 328 15.46 13.67 -4.07
C ALA A 328 15.23 13.67 -5.60
N ILE A 329 16.31 13.57 -6.39
CA ILE A 329 16.23 13.45 -7.85
C ILE A 329 15.47 12.18 -8.26
N ALA A 330 15.75 11.03 -7.62
CA ALA A 330 15.08 9.78 -7.92
C ALA A 330 13.57 9.84 -7.63
N VAL A 331 13.16 10.44 -6.51
CA VAL A 331 11.75 10.64 -6.17
C VAL A 331 11.07 11.56 -7.18
N HIS A 332 11.72 12.66 -7.56
CA HIS A 332 11.20 13.58 -8.56
C HIS A 332 11.02 12.90 -9.93
N ASN A 333 12.02 12.11 -10.36
CA ASN A 333 11.95 11.34 -11.60
C ASN A 333 10.84 10.28 -11.57
N ALA A 334 10.59 9.63 -10.42
CA ALA A 334 9.48 8.69 -10.28
C ALA A 334 8.12 9.37 -10.46
N ALA A 335 7.92 10.53 -9.81
CA ALA A 335 6.69 11.30 -9.96
C ALA A 335 6.47 11.78 -11.41
N LYS A 336 7.55 12.24 -12.07
CA LYS A 336 7.49 12.66 -13.48
C LYS A 336 7.05 11.52 -14.41
N ARG A 337 7.63 10.32 -14.25
CA ARG A 337 7.24 9.15 -15.04
C ARG A 337 5.76 8.80 -14.89
N PHE A 338 5.24 8.82 -13.66
CA PHE A 338 3.82 8.57 -13.43
C PHE A 338 2.93 9.62 -14.11
N LYS A 339 3.31 10.90 -14.05
CA LYS A 339 2.57 11.98 -14.72
C LYS A 339 2.55 11.81 -16.25
N GLU A 340 3.69 11.47 -16.85
CA GLU A 340 3.79 11.19 -18.29
C GLU A 340 2.96 9.97 -18.69
N TYR A 341 2.93 8.96 -17.82
CA TYR A 341 2.12 7.76 -18.00
C TYR A 341 0.61 8.07 -17.96
N LEU A 342 0.16 8.86 -16.98
CA LEU A 342 -1.24 9.28 -16.88
C LEU A 342 -1.68 10.09 -18.09
N ALA A 343 -0.85 11.04 -18.54
CA ALA A 343 -1.16 11.87 -19.71
C ALA A 343 -1.35 11.04 -21.00
N LYS A 344 -0.63 9.91 -21.14
CA LYS A 344 -0.81 8.98 -22.27
C LYS A 344 -2.06 8.12 -22.17
N MET A 345 -2.62 7.95 -20.98
CA MET A 345 -3.86 7.19 -20.78
C MET A 345 -5.10 8.06 -21.04
N GLU A 346 -5.01 9.36 -20.79
CA GLU A 346 -6.10 10.33 -20.98
C GLU A 346 -6.15 10.90 -22.42
N SER A 347 -5.11 10.68 -23.21
CA SER A 347 -5.04 11.01 -24.65
C SER A 347 -5.62 9.91 -25.51
#